data_AF-A0A815HYI4-F1
#
_entry.id   AF-A0A815HYI4-F1
#
_cell.length_a   1.000
_cell.length_b   1.000
_cell.length_c   1.000
_cell.angle_alpha   90.00
_cell.angle_beta   90.00
_cell.angle_gamma   90.00
#
_symmetry.space_group_name_H-M   'P 1'
#
loop_
_entity.id
_entity.type
_entity.pdbx_description
1 polymer ?
#
loop_
_entity_poly.entity_id
_entity_poly.type
_entity_poly.pdbx_seq_one_letter_code
_entity_poly.pdbx_strand_id
1 'polypeptide(L)'
;MTFGIRNIIGIHRLHTGQKNYSAPLIFKTYAQWSYWQRKAFDYLIWCHLGYALDFIAAHLSCKFILYSFWYWMTYARMSPYPQGPLHEKKFNPVNPYEEKGQHHLLREITFTTLGWLQSAFVQCIFMWLWASGRLPYYSDFWSRPFFSIFILLGIHRLMHPWWSVLYGLREVEIQIHGLDYQCIQLNIFFYYTCTYFPLLFSCHPLHFLYAKFHADIAPVGGHDGYDDPAGGSGFHYLHHALFECNYGVALIDFDRLFGTYKEYVKKPSETNKSQD
;
A
#
# COMPACT_ATOMS: atom_id res chain seq x y z
N MET A 1 29.77 19.80 -7.03
CA MET A 1 29.07 20.22 -5.79
C MET A 1 27.58 20.25 -6.09
N THR A 2 26.79 19.40 -5.45
CA THR A 2 25.35 19.24 -5.74
C THR A 2 24.57 20.53 -5.45
N PHE A 3 23.47 20.73 -6.17
CA PHE A 3 22.55 21.86 -6.04
C PHE A 3 22.12 22.13 -4.58
N GLY A 4 21.87 21.07 -3.81
CA GLY A 4 21.52 21.16 -2.39
C GLY A 4 22.63 21.73 -1.50
N ILE A 5 23.87 21.28 -1.69
CA ILE A 5 25.01 21.74 -0.86
C ILE A 5 25.27 23.23 -1.06
N ARG A 6 25.16 23.75 -2.30
CA ARG A 6 25.30 25.19 -2.57
C ARG A 6 24.19 26.02 -1.93
N ASN A 7 22.96 25.54 -1.92
CA ASN A 7 21.84 26.26 -1.27
C ASN A 7 21.96 26.26 0.25
N ILE A 8 22.31 25.13 0.87
CA ILE A 8 22.51 25.04 2.32
C ILE A 8 23.67 25.95 2.77
N ILE A 9 24.80 25.93 2.05
CA ILE A 9 25.93 26.84 2.32
C ILE A 9 25.51 28.30 2.14
N GLY A 10 24.72 28.62 1.12
CA GLY A 10 24.22 29.99 0.88
C GLY A 10 23.31 30.50 2.01
N ILE A 11 22.38 29.68 2.49
CA ILE A 11 21.48 30.00 3.60
C ILE A 11 22.27 30.15 4.90
N HIS A 12 23.21 29.23 5.19
CA HIS A 12 24.06 29.33 6.38
C HIS A 12 24.87 30.63 6.39
N ARG A 13 25.47 31.01 5.25
CA ARG A 13 26.27 32.24 5.13
C ARG A 13 25.45 33.53 5.23
N LEU A 14 24.18 33.52 4.79
CA LEU A 14 23.19 34.57 5.08
C LEU A 14 22.99 34.73 6.58
N HIS A 15 22.74 33.63 7.28
CA HIS A 15 22.52 33.67 8.71
C HIS A 15 23.76 34.11 9.50
N THR A 16 24.98 33.84 9.01
CA THR A 16 26.23 34.29 9.65
C THR A 16 26.72 35.67 9.21
N GLY A 17 25.92 36.44 8.44
CA GLY A 17 26.25 37.82 8.07
C GLY A 17 27.48 37.99 7.17
N GLN A 18 27.89 36.96 6.41
CA GLN A 18 29.01 37.10 5.48
C GLN A 18 28.63 38.03 4.32
N LYS A 19 29.46 39.02 3.99
CA LYS A 19 29.07 40.10 3.04
C LYS A 19 29.35 39.78 1.55
N ASN A 20 30.11 38.72 1.25
CA ASN A 20 30.59 38.41 -0.10
C ASN A 20 30.11 37.03 -0.61
N TYR A 21 28.80 36.81 -0.70
CA TYR A 21 28.31 35.65 -1.46
C TYR A 21 27.08 36.00 -2.30
N SER A 22 26.95 35.31 -3.42
CA SER A 22 25.83 35.46 -4.33
C SER A 22 24.56 34.93 -3.67
N ALA A 23 23.45 35.68 -3.80
CA ALA A 23 22.15 35.29 -3.25
C ALA A 23 21.84 33.80 -3.54
N PRO A 24 21.41 33.01 -2.54
CA PRO A 24 21.03 31.62 -2.75
C PRO A 24 20.03 31.49 -3.88
N LEU A 25 20.05 30.36 -4.59
CA LEU A 25 19.17 30.14 -5.75
C LEU A 25 17.69 30.26 -5.40
N ILE A 26 17.31 29.96 -4.15
CA ILE A 26 15.92 30.06 -3.67
C ILE A 26 15.37 31.49 -3.72
N PHE A 27 16.25 32.50 -3.68
CA PHE A 27 15.89 33.92 -3.73
C PHE A 27 16.11 34.54 -5.12
N LYS A 28 16.54 33.75 -6.10
CA LYS A 28 16.69 34.18 -7.49
C LYS A 28 15.50 33.68 -8.29
N THR A 29 14.92 34.54 -9.11
CA THR A 29 13.93 34.11 -10.09
C THR A 29 14.58 33.20 -11.13
N TYR A 30 13.81 32.30 -11.74
CA TYR A 30 14.32 31.35 -12.74
C TYR A 30 15.08 32.03 -13.90
N ALA A 31 14.67 33.24 -14.28
CA ALA A 31 15.36 34.06 -15.30
C ALA A 31 16.77 34.50 -14.87
N GLN A 32 17.02 34.64 -13.56
CA GLN A 32 18.32 35.04 -12.99
C GLN A 32 19.29 33.86 -12.81
N TRP A 33 18.87 32.64 -13.12
CA TRP A 33 19.71 31.46 -13.03
C TRP A 33 20.64 31.36 -14.24
N SER A 34 21.84 30.82 -14.06
CA SER A 34 22.73 30.51 -15.20
C SER A 34 22.10 29.44 -16.09
N TYR A 35 22.56 29.37 -17.35
CA TYR A 35 22.13 28.36 -18.32
C TYR A 35 22.17 26.93 -17.75
N TRP A 36 23.28 26.55 -17.11
CA TRP A 36 23.46 25.22 -16.54
C TRP A 36 22.62 24.98 -15.29
N GLN A 37 22.29 26.01 -14.51
CA GLN A 37 21.37 25.89 -13.37
C GLN A 37 19.93 25.64 -13.82
N ARG A 38 19.48 26.37 -14.86
CA ARG A 38 18.17 26.12 -15.48
C ARG A 38 18.10 24.72 -16.08
N LYS A 39 19.07 24.35 -16.92
CA LYS A 39 19.14 23.00 -17.51
C LYS A 39 19.19 21.90 -16.46
N ALA A 40 19.97 22.06 -15.39
CA ALA A 40 20.01 21.08 -14.31
C ALA A 40 18.68 21.00 -13.56
N PHE A 41 18.00 22.12 -13.31
CA PHE A 41 16.68 22.11 -12.67
C PHE A 41 15.61 21.53 -13.56
N ASP A 42 15.55 21.93 -14.83
CA ASP A 42 14.60 21.39 -15.80
C ASP A 42 14.75 19.88 -15.92
N TYR A 43 16.01 19.41 -16.02
CA TYR A 43 16.32 18.01 -16.20
C TYR A 43 16.14 17.18 -14.91
N LEU A 44 16.66 17.66 -13.78
CA LEU A 44 16.71 16.88 -12.53
C LEU A 44 15.46 17.05 -11.66
N ILE A 45 14.80 18.20 -11.72
CA ILE A 45 13.73 18.56 -10.81
C ILE A 45 12.43 18.71 -11.58
N TRP A 46 12.35 19.53 -12.63
CA TRP A 46 11.08 19.85 -13.27
C TRP A 46 10.49 18.68 -14.05
N CYS A 47 11.27 18.05 -14.93
CA CYS A 47 10.81 16.88 -15.68
C CYS A 47 10.42 15.74 -14.72
N HIS A 48 11.25 15.46 -13.71
CA HIS A 48 10.97 14.38 -12.76
C HIS A 48 9.83 14.70 -11.78
N LEU A 49 9.66 15.97 -11.38
CA LEU A 49 8.58 16.40 -10.50
C LEU A 49 7.23 16.41 -11.23
N GLY A 50 7.19 16.84 -12.49
CA GLY A 50 5.97 16.79 -13.31
C GLY A 50 5.43 15.36 -13.40
N TYR A 51 6.27 14.41 -13.82
CA TYR A 51 5.88 13.01 -13.86
C TYR A 51 5.52 12.45 -12.47
N ALA A 52 6.26 12.81 -11.43
CA ALA A 52 5.93 12.36 -10.07
C ALA A 52 4.58 12.91 -9.59
N LEU A 53 4.23 14.15 -9.92
CA LEU A 53 2.94 14.75 -9.60
C LEU A 53 1.81 14.07 -10.39
N ASP A 54 2.02 13.73 -11.65
CA ASP A 54 1.05 12.95 -12.44
C ASP A 54 0.79 11.58 -11.81
N PHE A 55 1.84 10.89 -11.36
CA PHE A 55 1.69 9.63 -10.63
C PHE A 55 0.94 9.82 -9.31
N ILE A 56 1.29 10.81 -8.49
CA ILE A 56 0.61 11.10 -7.23
C ILE A 56 -0.86 11.41 -7.49
N ALA A 57 -1.17 12.26 -8.47
CA ALA A 57 -2.54 12.60 -8.83
C ALA A 57 -3.33 11.37 -9.25
N ALA A 58 -2.78 10.54 -10.16
CA ALA A 58 -3.42 9.31 -10.60
C ALA A 58 -3.71 8.34 -9.44
N HIS A 59 -2.77 8.21 -8.49
CA HIS A 59 -2.92 7.35 -7.31
C HIS A 59 -4.00 7.88 -6.36
N LEU A 60 -3.99 9.19 -6.08
CA LEU A 60 -5.00 9.80 -5.22
C LEU A 60 -6.39 9.77 -5.87
N SER A 61 -6.49 9.93 -7.19
CA SER A 61 -7.73 9.72 -7.94
C SER A 61 -8.20 8.28 -7.86
N CYS A 62 -7.30 7.30 -8.03
CA CYS A 62 -7.62 5.88 -7.92
C CYS A 62 -8.12 5.54 -6.51
N LYS A 63 -7.41 5.97 -5.46
CA LYS A 63 -7.86 5.89 -4.07
C LYS A 63 -9.27 6.45 -3.92
N PHE A 64 -9.48 7.70 -4.35
CA PHE A 64 -10.74 8.40 -4.14
C PHE A 64 -11.90 7.66 -4.84
N ILE A 65 -11.70 7.25 -6.10
CA ILE A 65 -12.73 6.53 -6.86
C ILE A 65 -13.00 5.17 -6.22
N LEU A 66 -11.96 4.33 -6.04
CA LEU A 66 -12.12 2.96 -5.56
C LEU A 66 -12.66 2.92 -4.13
N TYR A 67 -12.01 3.60 -3.18
CA TYR A 67 -12.39 3.51 -1.77
C TYR A 67 -13.72 4.23 -1.49
N SER A 68 -14.02 5.34 -2.16
CA SER A 68 -15.33 6.00 -1.98
C SER A 68 -16.46 5.17 -2.59
N PHE A 69 -16.23 4.57 -3.76
CA PHE A 69 -17.17 3.63 -4.36
C PHE A 69 -17.40 2.42 -3.44
N TRP A 70 -16.34 1.84 -2.88
CA TRP A 70 -16.47 0.68 -2.00
C TRP A 70 -17.14 1.01 -0.67
N TYR A 71 -16.80 2.16 -0.09
CA TYR A 71 -17.50 2.67 1.09
C TYR A 71 -18.99 2.89 0.80
N TRP A 72 -19.31 3.38 -0.40
CA TRP A 72 -20.70 3.52 -0.83
C TRP A 72 -21.43 2.18 -0.91
N MET A 73 -20.78 1.16 -1.49
CA MET A 73 -21.34 -0.20 -1.58
C MET A 73 -21.61 -0.83 -0.20
N THR A 74 -20.79 -0.53 0.80
CA THR A 74 -20.77 -1.26 2.08
C THR A 74 -21.42 -0.51 3.25
N TYR A 75 -21.33 0.82 3.28
CA TYR A 75 -21.72 1.63 4.45
C TYR A 75 -22.56 2.87 4.13
N ALA A 76 -22.49 3.43 2.92
CA ALA A 76 -23.21 4.68 2.66
C ALA A 76 -24.73 4.47 2.69
N ARG A 77 -25.38 5.28 3.53
CA ARG A 77 -26.83 5.40 3.59
C ARG A 77 -27.27 6.39 2.52
N MET A 78 -27.73 5.89 1.38
CA MET A 78 -28.25 6.71 0.29
C MET A 78 -29.53 6.06 -0.22
N SER A 79 -30.61 6.83 -0.38
CA SER A 79 -31.84 6.31 -0.99
C SER A 79 -31.54 5.65 -2.35
N PRO A 80 -32.01 4.41 -2.61
CA PRO A 80 -32.98 3.62 -1.83
C PRO A 80 -32.36 2.66 -0.79
N TYR A 81 -31.04 2.63 -0.61
CA TYR A 81 -30.32 1.76 0.31
C TYR A 81 -30.00 2.46 1.64
N PRO A 82 -30.82 2.30 2.68
CA PRO A 82 -30.59 2.94 3.98
C PRO A 82 -29.33 2.41 4.69
N GLN A 83 -28.66 1.39 4.17
CA GLN A 83 -27.55 0.70 4.82
C GLN A 83 -26.40 0.28 3.87
N GLY A 84 -26.46 0.68 2.60
CA GLY A 84 -25.54 0.25 1.53
C GLY A 84 -25.99 -1.04 0.81
N PRO A 85 -25.72 -1.22 -0.50
CA PRO A 85 -26.10 -2.41 -1.26
C PRO A 85 -25.60 -3.76 -0.71
N LEU A 86 -24.44 -3.80 -0.05
CA LEU A 86 -23.81 -5.03 0.45
C LEU A 86 -23.91 -5.19 1.99
N HIS A 87 -24.82 -4.47 2.64
CA HIS A 87 -24.91 -4.41 4.09
C HIS A 87 -25.00 -5.77 4.79
N GLU A 88 -25.75 -6.73 4.22
CA GLU A 88 -25.98 -8.03 4.82
C GLU A 88 -24.77 -8.97 4.72
N LYS A 89 -23.81 -8.62 3.85
CA LYS A 89 -22.65 -9.45 3.54
C LYS A 89 -21.43 -9.09 4.36
N LYS A 90 -21.32 -7.85 4.85
CA LYS A 90 -20.12 -7.40 5.57
C LYS A 90 -19.79 -8.23 6.81
N PHE A 91 -18.50 -8.24 7.16
CA PHE A 91 -18.02 -8.89 8.38
C PHE A 91 -18.56 -8.24 9.66
N ASN A 92 -18.71 -6.90 9.67
CA ASN A 92 -19.20 -6.15 10.83
C ASN A 92 -20.55 -5.44 10.54
N PRO A 93 -21.67 -5.88 11.16
CA PRO A 93 -22.99 -5.27 11.00
C PRO A 93 -23.06 -3.80 11.47
N VAL A 94 -22.11 -3.35 12.29
CA VAL A 94 -22.03 -1.97 12.77
C VAL A 94 -20.96 -1.22 11.98
N ASN A 95 -21.26 0.01 11.56
CA ASN A 95 -20.25 0.88 10.96
C ASN A 95 -19.26 1.29 12.06
N PRO A 96 -17.98 0.85 12.01
CA PRO A 96 -17.01 1.14 13.06
C PRO A 96 -16.69 2.63 13.18
N TYR A 97 -17.13 3.45 12.22
CA TYR A 97 -16.89 4.88 12.17
C TYR A 97 -18.04 5.73 12.74
N GLU A 98 -19.20 5.13 13.03
CA GLU A 98 -20.38 5.84 13.54
C GLU A 98 -20.42 5.97 15.07
N GLU A 99 -19.49 5.33 15.79
CA GLU A 99 -19.43 5.41 17.24
C GLU A 99 -19.00 6.82 17.69
N LYS A 100 -19.87 7.49 18.47
CA LYS A 100 -19.65 8.89 18.89
C LYS A 100 -18.38 9.01 19.73
N GLY A 101 -17.53 9.97 19.37
CA GLY A 101 -16.29 10.28 20.09
C GLY A 101 -15.05 9.53 19.60
N GLN A 102 -15.20 8.57 18.67
CA GLN A 102 -14.08 7.87 18.06
C GLN A 102 -13.63 8.60 16.78
N HIS A 103 -12.35 9.00 16.68
CA HIS A 103 -11.76 9.61 15.47
C HIS A 103 -11.30 8.56 14.44
N HIS A 104 -11.91 7.37 14.42
CA HIS A 104 -11.47 6.25 13.59
C HIS A 104 -11.48 6.58 12.10
N LEU A 105 -12.51 7.26 11.59
CA LEU A 105 -12.60 7.58 10.15
C LEU A 105 -11.48 8.50 9.68
N LEU A 106 -11.20 9.57 10.43
CA LEU A 106 -10.14 10.52 10.07
C LEU A 106 -8.78 9.81 10.06
N ARG A 107 -8.54 8.96 11.07
CA ARG A 107 -7.34 8.13 11.15
C ARG A 107 -7.19 7.22 9.92
N GLU A 108 -8.25 6.48 9.56
CA GLU A 108 -8.22 5.58 8.40
C GLU A 108 -8.01 6.35 7.09
N ILE A 109 -8.65 7.52 6.93
CA ILE A 109 -8.44 8.39 5.77
C ILE A 109 -6.97 8.83 5.71
N THR A 110 -6.38 9.25 6.83
CA THR A 110 -4.98 9.68 6.88
C THR A 110 -4.04 8.55 6.50
N PHE A 111 -4.17 7.39 7.13
CA PHE A 111 -3.29 6.25 6.88
C PHE A 111 -3.46 5.65 5.50
N THR A 112 -4.69 5.56 5.00
CA THR A 112 -4.94 5.17 3.61
C THR A 112 -4.28 6.18 2.65
N THR A 113 -4.39 7.49 2.92
CA THR A 113 -3.72 8.51 2.09
C THR A 113 -2.20 8.33 2.10
N LEU A 114 -1.60 8.15 3.28
CA LEU A 114 -0.16 7.93 3.41
C LEU A 114 0.28 6.67 2.68
N GLY A 115 -0.49 5.57 2.75
CA GLY A 115 -0.23 4.35 2.01
C GLY A 115 -0.23 4.56 0.49
N TRP A 116 -1.22 5.28 -0.05
CA TRP A 116 -1.28 5.59 -1.48
C TRP A 116 -0.17 6.54 -1.94
N LEU A 117 0.25 7.49 -1.09
CA LEU A 117 1.41 8.34 -1.35
C LEU A 117 2.72 7.54 -1.35
N GLN A 118 2.89 6.59 -0.42
CA GLN A 118 4.02 5.66 -0.42
C GLN A 118 4.02 4.80 -1.68
N SER A 119 2.86 4.26 -2.08
CA SER A 119 2.69 3.48 -3.31
C SER A 119 3.14 4.25 -4.55
N ALA A 120 2.70 5.52 -4.68
CA ALA A 120 3.11 6.41 -5.76
C ALA A 120 4.62 6.68 -5.73
N PHE A 121 5.18 6.97 -4.56
CA PHE A 121 6.61 7.22 -4.37
C PHE A 121 7.47 6.02 -4.78
N VAL A 122 7.09 4.82 -4.32
CA VAL A 122 7.76 3.57 -4.66
C VAL A 122 7.70 3.33 -6.17
N GLN A 123 6.54 3.51 -6.82
CA GLN A 123 6.43 3.38 -8.27
C GLN A 123 7.35 4.35 -9.01
N CYS A 124 7.39 5.62 -8.60
CA CYS A 124 8.31 6.60 -9.19
C CYS A 124 9.78 6.15 -9.11
N ILE A 125 10.21 5.63 -7.97
CA ILE A 125 11.59 5.12 -7.79
C ILE A 125 11.87 3.96 -8.74
N PHE A 126 11.02 2.93 -8.75
CA PHE A 126 11.26 1.74 -9.56
C PHE A 126 11.22 2.05 -11.07
N MET A 127 10.27 2.87 -11.50
CA MET A 127 10.20 3.33 -12.89
C MET A 127 11.47 4.10 -13.29
N TRP A 128 11.97 4.99 -12.42
CA TRP A 128 13.23 5.69 -12.66
C TRP A 128 14.44 4.74 -12.70
N LEU A 129 14.50 3.77 -11.78
CA LEU A 129 15.58 2.79 -11.72
C LEU A 129 15.65 1.95 -13.00
N TRP A 130 14.52 1.47 -13.52
CA TRP A 130 14.47 0.75 -14.80
C TRP A 130 14.75 1.64 -16.00
N ALA A 131 14.12 2.81 -16.09
CA ALA A 131 14.31 3.74 -17.19
C ALA A 131 15.76 4.21 -17.32
N SER A 132 16.48 4.27 -16.19
CA SER A 132 17.90 4.65 -16.16
C SER A 132 18.88 3.48 -16.23
N GLY A 133 18.39 2.23 -16.39
CA GLY A 133 19.23 1.04 -16.49
C GLY A 133 19.98 0.68 -15.20
N ARG A 134 19.56 1.23 -14.05
CA ARG A 134 20.20 0.98 -12.74
C ARG A 134 19.71 -0.30 -12.07
N LEU A 135 18.53 -0.76 -12.44
CA LEU A 135 17.93 -1.97 -11.90
C LEU A 135 17.82 -3.02 -13.02
N PRO A 136 18.46 -4.19 -12.88
CA PRO A 136 18.41 -5.22 -13.91
C PRO A 136 17.01 -5.81 -13.99
N TYR A 137 16.51 -5.99 -15.21
CA TYR A 137 15.26 -6.67 -15.49
C TYR A 137 15.41 -7.51 -16.75
N TYR A 138 14.53 -8.49 -16.92
CA TYR A 138 14.35 -9.17 -18.19
C TYR A 138 13.10 -8.62 -18.86
N SER A 139 13.18 -8.39 -20.18
CA SER A 139 12.11 -7.74 -20.96
C SER A 139 11.04 -8.71 -21.45
N ASP A 140 11.39 -9.98 -21.66
CA ASP A 140 10.43 -11.02 -22.04
C ASP A 140 9.93 -11.75 -20.78
N PHE A 141 8.71 -11.44 -20.36
CA PHE A 141 8.06 -12.06 -19.21
C PHE A 141 8.10 -13.60 -19.26
N TRP A 142 7.99 -14.18 -20.47
CA TRP A 142 7.92 -15.61 -20.70
C TRP A 142 9.28 -16.30 -20.82
N SER A 143 10.39 -15.54 -20.78
CA SER A 143 11.74 -16.10 -20.72
C SER A 143 12.01 -16.89 -19.44
N ARG A 144 11.21 -16.65 -18.38
CA ARG A 144 11.34 -17.30 -17.06
C ARG A 144 9.97 -17.67 -16.47
N PRO A 145 9.16 -18.52 -17.14
CA PRO A 145 7.75 -18.65 -16.83
C PRO A 145 7.48 -19.19 -15.42
N PHE A 146 8.25 -20.20 -14.97
CA PHE A 146 8.11 -20.76 -13.63
C PHE A 146 8.45 -19.75 -12.54
N PHE A 147 9.54 -19.01 -12.70
CA PHE A 147 9.92 -17.94 -11.77
C PHE A 147 8.85 -16.84 -11.76
N SER A 148 8.38 -16.42 -12.94
CA SER A 148 7.38 -15.36 -13.05
C SER A 148 6.07 -15.73 -12.38
N ILE A 149 5.55 -16.93 -12.65
CA ILE A 149 4.33 -17.44 -12.01
C ILE A 149 4.53 -17.63 -10.51
N PHE A 150 5.67 -18.16 -10.07
CA PHE A 150 5.97 -18.33 -8.66
C PHE A 150 5.96 -16.99 -7.91
N ILE A 151 6.57 -15.94 -8.48
CA ILE A 151 6.55 -14.60 -7.87
C ILE A 151 5.11 -14.07 -7.82
N LEU A 152 4.34 -14.15 -8.91
CA LEU A 152 2.95 -13.66 -8.91
C LEU A 152 2.09 -14.35 -7.85
N LEU A 153 2.24 -15.66 -7.64
CA LEU A 153 1.40 -16.41 -6.70
C LEU A 153 1.94 -16.42 -5.26
N GLY A 154 3.25 -16.24 -5.09
CA GLY A 154 3.92 -16.32 -3.79
C GLY A 154 4.09 -14.97 -3.09
N ILE A 155 3.89 -13.85 -3.78
CA ILE A 155 4.23 -12.53 -3.24
C ILE A 155 3.45 -12.18 -1.97
N HIS A 156 2.17 -12.54 -1.90
CA HIS A 156 1.35 -12.29 -0.71
C HIS A 156 1.90 -13.06 0.50
N ARG A 157 2.30 -14.32 0.29
CA ARG A 157 2.88 -15.15 1.35
C ARG A 157 4.21 -14.60 1.87
N LEU A 158 5.01 -13.98 1.01
CA LEU A 158 6.27 -13.33 1.39
C LEU A 158 6.07 -12.03 2.19
N MET A 159 4.86 -11.48 2.24
CA MET A 159 4.54 -10.28 3.04
C MET A 159 4.43 -10.61 4.53
N HIS A 160 4.22 -11.87 4.87
CA HIS A 160 3.99 -12.32 6.23
C HIS A 160 5.27 -12.94 6.80
N PRO A 161 5.54 -12.78 8.11
CA PRO A 161 6.67 -13.41 8.77
C PRO A 161 6.37 -14.89 9.02
N TRP A 162 6.13 -15.69 7.98
CA TRP A 162 5.80 -17.12 8.06
C TRP A 162 6.86 -17.96 8.80
N TRP A 163 8.06 -17.40 9.00
CA TRP A 163 9.09 -17.97 9.85
C TRP A 163 8.81 -17.84 11.36
N SER A 164 7.88 -17.00 11.81
CA SER A 164 7.48 -16.87 13.22
C SER A 164 7.08 -18.21 13.80
N VAL A 165 6.28 -18.96 13.03
CA VAL A 165 5.82 -20.31 13.35
C VAL A 165 6.99 -21.30 13.43
N LEU A 166 7.96 -21.22 12.51
CA LEU A 166 9.13 -22.10 12.48
C LEU A 166 10.07 -21.89 13.66
N TYR A 167 10.15 -20.65 14.18
CA TYR A 167 10.99 -20.31 15.33
C TYR A 167 10.23 -20.31 16.66
N GLY A 168 8.99 -20.81 16.67
CA GLY A 168 8.20 -20.90 17.91
C GLY A 168 7.86 -19.54 18.52
N LEU A 169 7.89 -18.46 17.73
CA LEU A 169 7.40 -17.14 18.12
C LEU A 169 5.86 -17.18 18.10
N ARG A 170 5.28 -18.02 18.96
CA ARG A 170 3.84 -18.11 19.15
C ARG A 170 3.35 -16.83 19.80
N GLU A 171 2.30 -16.27 19.23
CA GLU A 171 1.45 -15.29 19.90
C GLU A 171 2.22 -14.07 20.42
N VAL A 172 3.11 -13.48 19.59
CA VAL A 172 3.08 -12.02 19.63
C VAL A 172 1.69 -11.70 19.09
N GLU A 173 0.81 -11.30 20.00
CA GLU A 173 -0.49 -10.71 19.70
C GLU A 173 -0.19 -9.41 18.95
N ILE A 174 0.31 -9.54 17.72
CA ILE A 174 0.43 -8.43 16.81
C ILE A 174 -1.02 -8.22 16.41
N GLN A 175 -1.68 -7.38 17.21
CA GLN A 175 -2.93 -6.73 16.89
C GLN A 175 -2.65 -5.85 15.65
N ILE A 176 -2.42 -6.47 14.51
CA ILE A 176 -2.19 -5.79 13.22
C ILE A 176 -3.46 -5.03 12.80
N HIS A 177 -4.60 -5.41 13.39
CA HIS A 177 -5.88 -4.73 13.26
C HIS A 177 -6.45 -4.16 14.58
N GLY A 178 -5.73 -4.33 15.71
CA GLY A 178 -6.10 -3.68 16.96
C GLY A 178 -5.40 -2.34 17.05
N LEU A 179 -6.13 -1.28 16.73
CA LEU A 179 -6.15 0.11 17.25
C LEU A 179 -4.92 0.73 17.99
N ASP A 180 -3.72 0.18 17.94
CA ASP A 180 -2.57 0.69 18.66
C ASP A 180 -1.66 1.50 17.73
N TYR A 181 -1.44 2.76 18.11
CA TYR A 181 -0.95 3.85 17.23
C TYR A 181 0.45 3.59 16.65
N GLN A 182 1.26 2.79 17.33
CA GLN A 182 2.65 2.49 16.95
C GLN A 182 2.76 1.38 15.92
N CYS A 183 1.83 0.41 15.91
CA CYS A 183 1.85 -0.70 14.97
C CYS A 183 1.39 -0.27 13.56
N ILE A 184 0.44 0.67 13.45
CA ILE A 184 -0.13 1.11 12.16
C ILE A 184 0.89 1.88 11.30
N GLN A 185 1.73 2.73 11.90
CA GLN A 185 2.75 3.49 11.17
C GLN A 185 3.87 2.59 10.64
N LEU A 186 4.36 1.65 11.46
CA LEU A 186 5.30 0.63 11.00
C LEU A 186 4.66 -0.24 9.91
N ASN A 187 3.40 -0.63 10.09
CA ASN A 187 2.69 -1.49 9.16
C ASN A 187 2.64 -0.91 7.75
N ILE A 188 2.41 0.39 7.54
CA ILE A 188 2.40 0.96 6.18
C ILE A 188 3.77 0.84 5.48
N PHE A 189 4.86 1.07 6.21
CA PHE A 189 6.21 0.90 5.65
C PHE A 189 6.51 -0.56 5.31
N PHE A 190 6.20 -1.49 6.23
CA PHE A 190 6.42 -2.92 6.02
C PHE A 190 5.48 -3.51 4.97
N TYR A 191 4.26 -2.99 4.85
CA TYR A 191 3.24 -3.48 3.94
C TYR A 191 3.71 -3.41 2.47
N TYR A 192 4.34 -2.30 2.06
CA TYR A 192 4.88 -2.19 0.70
C TYR A 192 6.24 -2.86 0.48
N THR A 193 6.86 -3.45 1.51
CA THR A 193 8.12 -4.18 1.31
C THR A 193 7.96 -5.38 0.37
N CYS A 194 6.73 -5.89 0.25
CA CYS A 194 6.36 -6.89 -0.75
C CYS A 194 6.67 -6.46 -2.18
N THR A 195 6.74 -5.16 -2.46
CA THR A 195 7.05 -4.63 -3.80
C THR A 195 8.56 -4.53 -4.06
N TYR A 196 9.39 -4.75 -3.05
CA TYR A 196 10.85 -4.52 -3.14
C TYR A 196 11.65 -5.74 -3.60
N PHE A 197 11.01 -6.88 -3.89
CA PHE A 197 11.68 -8.06 -4.42
C PHE A 197 12.50 -7.81 -5.72
N PRO A 198 12.19 -6.83 -6.62
CA PRO A 198 13.06 -6.57 -7.78
C PRO A 198 14.44 -6.02 -7.38
N LEU A 199 14.63 -5.57 -6.13
CA LEU A 199 15.95 -5.19 -5.61
C LEU A 199 16.84 -6.41 -5.32
N LEU A 200 16.22 -7.57 -5.07
CA LEU A 200 16.92 -8.81 -4.72
C LEU A 200 17.17 -9.67 -5.95
N PHE A 201 16.27 -9.61 -6.94
CA PHE A 201 16.32 -10.45 -8.13
C PHE A 201 16.06 -9.61 -9.38
N SER A 202 16.67 -10.01 -10.50
CA SER A 202 16.27 -9.46 -11.80
C SER A 202 14.87 -9.95 -12.14
N CYS A 203 13.91 -9.04 -12.05
CA CYS A 203 12.48 -9.32 -12.22
C CYS A 203 11.91 -8.52 -13.38
N HIS A 204 10.90 -9.09 -14.05
CA HIS A 204 10.11 -8.32 -15.01
C HIS A 204 9.36 -7.19 -14.29
N PRO A 205 9.26 -5.97 -14.85
CA PRO A 205 8.53 -4.85 -14.23
C PRO A 205 7.06 -5.17 -13.90
N LEU A 206 6.43 -6.09 -14.65
CA LEU A 206 5.08 -6.58 -14.36
C LEU A 206 4.95 -7.22 -12.97
N HIS A 207 5.97 -7.88 -12.45
CA HIS A 207 5.90 -8.45 -11.12
C HIS A 207 5.73 -7.36 -10.06
N PHE A 208 6.45 -6.25 -10.22
CA PHE A 208 6.37 -5.12 -9.31
C PHE A 208 5.00 -4.46 -9.38
N LEU A 209 4.53 -4.22 -10.61
CA LEU A 209 3.20 -3.66 -10.82
C LEU A 209 2.13 -4.57 -10.20
N TYR A 210 2.23 -5.89 -10.41
CA TYR A 210 1.31 -6.85 -9.79
C TYR A 210 1.35 -6.78 -8.26
N ALA A 211 2.53 -6.88 -7.65
CA ALA A 211 2.69 -6.84 -6.19
C ALA A 211 2.11 -5.54 -5.60
N LYS A 212 2.41 -4.43 -6.26
CA LYS A 212 1.93 -3.10 -5.89
C LYS A 212 0.41 -3.00 -6.02
N PHE A 213 -0.16 -3.33 -7.18
CA PHE A 213 -1.62 -3.26 -7.38
C PHE A 213 -2.37 -4.21 -6.45
N HIS A 214 -1.79 -5.38 -6.18
CA HIS A 214 -2.32 -6.30 -5.18
C HIS A 214 -2.32 -5.63 -3.80
N ALA A 215 -1.21 -5.01 -3.38
CA ALA A 215 -1.15 -4.28 -2.12
C ALA A 215 -2.14 -3.10 -2.05
N ASP A 216 -2.31 -2.35 -3.15
CA ASP A 216 -3.18 -1.17 -3.23
C ASP A 216 -4.68 -1.52 -3.18
N ILE A 217 -5.09 -2.59 -3.88
CA ILE A 217 -6.50 -2.83 -4.23
C ILE A 217 -7.03 -4.10 -3.56
N ALA A 218 -6.23 -5.16 -3.40
CA ALA A 218 -6.73 -6.43 -2.84
C ALA A 218 -7.37 -6.29 -1.45
N PRO A 219 -6.91 -5.40 -0.54
CA PRO A 219 -7.58 -5.18 0.74
C PRO A 219 -9.03 -4.76 0.60
N VAL A 220 -9.38 -4.02 -0.46
CA VAL A 220 -10.73 -3.52 -0.69
C VAL A 220 -11.71 -4.68 -0.89
N GLY A 221 -11.37 -5.62 -1.77
CA GLY A 221 -12.20 -6.80 -2.05
C GLY A 221 -12.12 -7.86 -0.96
N GLY A 222 -10.98 -8.03 -0.28
CA GLY A 222 -10.86 -9.04 0.78
C GLY A 222 -11.65 -8.71 2.05
N HIS A 223 -12.00 -7.44 2.27
CA HIS A 223 -12.50 -6.92 3.55
C HIS A 223 -13.98 -6.49 3.49
N ASP A 224 -14.65 -6.72 2.37
CA ASP A 224 -15.98 -6.20 2.09
C ASP A 224 -17.14 -7.07 2.60
N GLY A 225 -16.88 -8.34 2.94
CA GLY A 225 -17.87 -9.23 3.53
C GLY A 225 -17.64 -10.72 3.28
N TYR A 226 -18.69 -11.50 3.48
CA TYR A 226 -18.75 -12.95 3.30
C TYR A 226 -19.34 -13.31 1.94
N ASP A 227 -18.51 -13.91 1.09
CA ASP A 227 -18.81 -14.59 -0.18
C ASP A 227 -19.73 -13.80 -1.15
N ASP A 228 -19.97 -14.39 -2.32
CA ASP A 228 -20.69 -13.79 -3.45
C ASP A 228 -21.98 -13.02 -3.02
N PRO A 229 -22.17 -11.76 -3.47
CA PRO A 229 -21.35 -10.98 -4.41
C PRO A 229 -20.21 -10.16 -3.78
N ALA A 230 -19.94 -10.30 -2.48
CA ALA A 230 -18.77 -9.70 -1.82
C ALA A 230 -17.51 -10.51 -2.17
N GLY A 231 -16.34 -9.88 -2.11
CA GLY A 231 -15.06 -10.51 -2.44
C GLY A 231 -14.38 -11.21 -1.26
N GLY A 232 -14.76 -10.88 -0.02
CA GLY A 232 -14.18 -11.47 1.17
C GLY A 232 -14.68 -12.91 1.39
N SER A 233 -13.83 -13.74 1.96
CA SER A 233 -14.14 -15.13 2.27
C SER A 233 -13.85 -15.42 3.73
N GLY A 234 -14.49 -16.45 4.29
CA GLY A 234 -14.13 -16.96 5.62
C GLY A 234 -12.63 -17.30 5.73
N PHE A 235 -12.03 -17.76 4.62
CA PHE A 235 -10.60 -18.01 4.50
C PHE A 235 -9.76 -16.75 4.77
N HIS A 236 -10.08 -15.65 4.08
CA HIS A 236 -9.38 -14.37 4.22
C HIS A 236 -9.68 -13.68 5.56
N TYR A 237 -10.91 -13.84 6.07
CA TYR A 237 -11.27 -13.36 7.40
C TYR A 237 -10.41 -14.02 8.49
N LEU A 238 -10.26 -15.35 8.45
CA LEU A 238 -9.38 -16.05 9.38
C LEU A 238 -7.92 -15.63 9.24
N HIS A 239 -7.45 -15.39 8.01
CA HIS A 239 -6.13 -14.84 7.78
C HIS A 239 -5.93 -13.53 8.56
N HIS A 240 -6.87 -12.59 8.50
CA HIS A 240 -6.78 -11.34 9.26
C HIS A 240 -7.00 -11.50 10.76
N ALA A 241 -7.83 -12.46 11.19
CA ALA A 241 -8.13 -12.68 12.60
C ALA A 241 -7.01 -13.41 13.35
N LEU A 242 -6.30 -14.32 12.68
CA LEU A 242 -5.31 -15.22 13.30
C LEU A 242 -3.88 -14.98 12.81
N PHE A 243 -3.69 -14.20 11.74
CA PHE A 243 -2.42 -13.84 11.08
C PHE A 243 -1.57 -15.00 10.54
N GLU A 244 -1.48 -16.12 11.27
CA GLU A 244 -0.62 -17.26 11.02
C GLU A 244 -1.26 -18.36 10.16
N CYS A 245 -2.20 -18.01 9.29
CA CYS A 245 -2.88 -18.96 8.41
C CYS A 245 -3.37 -18.34 7.12
N ASN A 246 -3.72 -19.17 6.14
CA ASN A 246 -4.47 -18.78 4.94
C ASN A 246 -3.80 -17.65 4.14
N TYR A 247 -2.49 -17.78 3.89
CA TYR A 247 -1.67 -16.79 3.19
C TYR A 247 -1.84 -16.77 1.66
N GLY A 248 -2.41 -17.83 1.11
CA GLY A 248 -2.51 -18.07 -0.31
C GLY A 248 -3.63 -17.30 -1.00
N VAL A 249 -3.81 -17.64 -2.28
CA VAL A 249 -4.92 -17.20 -3.13
C VAL A 249 -5.59 -18.44 -3.72
N ALA A 250 -6.87 -18.34 -4.08
CA ALA A 250 -7.71 -19.48 -4.46
C ALA A 250 -7.18 -20.35 -5.64
N LEU A 251 -6.20 -19.86 -6.41
CA LEU A 251 -5.67 -20.58 -7.57
C LEU A 251 -4.77 -21.77 -7.21
N ILE A 252 -3.98 -21.67 -6.14
CA ILE A 252 -3.11 -22.75 -5.66
C ILE A 252 -3.23 -22.83 -4.15
N ASP A 253 -3.55 -24.02 -3.65
CA ASP A 253 -3.69 -24.28 -2.22
C ASP A 253 -2.32 -24.45 -1.52
N PHE A 254 -1.55 -23.36 -1.52
CA PHE A 254 -0.27 -23.30 -0.82
C PHE A 254 -0.45 -23.50 0.68
N ASP A 255 -1.58 -23.10 1.25
CA ASP A 255 -1.82 -23.26 2.67
C ASP A 255 -1.95 -24.72 3.09
N ARG A 256 -2.58 -25.58 2.28
CA ARG A 256 -2.52 -27.03 2.53
C ARG A 256 -1.14 -27.60 2.28
N LEU A 257 -0.46 -27.18 1.20
CA LEU A 257 0.87 -27.67 0.87
C LEU A 257 1.89 -27.42 1.99
N PHE A 258 1.79 -26.28 2.66
CA PHE A 258 2.73 -25.85 3.68
C PHE A 258 2.16 -25.89 5.10
N GLY A 259 0.98 -26.48 5.30
CA GLY A 259 0.38 -26.67 6.64
C GLY A 259 -0.10 -25.38 7.33
N THR A 260 -0.38 -24.32 6.58
CA THR A 260 -0.90 -23.03 7.09
C THR A 260 -2.41 -22.87 6.85
N TYR A 261 -3.09 -23.91 6.37
CA TYR A 261 -4.55 -23.89 6.14
C TYR A 261 -5.35 -23.94 7.44
N LYS A 262 -6.31 -23.04 7.60
CA LYS A 262 -7.35 -23.09 8.63
C LYS A 262 -8.73 -22.97 8.00
N GLU A 263 -9.58 -23.93 8.33
CA GLU A 263 -10.98 -23.94 7.90
C GLU A 263 -11.80 -22.92 8.68
N TYR A 264 -12.61 -22.14 7.97
CA TYR A 264 -13.56 -21.24 8.59
C TYR A 264 -14.85 -21.96 8.96
N VAL A 265 -15.09 -22.11 10.26
CA VAL A 265 -16.36 -22.62 10.80
C VAL A 265 -17.20 -21.44 11.24
N LYS A 266 -18.21 -21.07 10.43
CA LYS A 266 -19.20 -20.07 10.82
C LYS A 266 -19.93 -20.57 12.07
N LYS A 267 -19.80 -19.87 13.20
CA LYS A 267 -20.58 -20.21 14.40
C LYS A 267 -22.08 -20.16 14.04
N PRO A 268 -22.91 -21.14 14.48
CA PRO A 268 -24.34 -21.05 14.31
C PRO A 268 -24.82 -19.73 14.93
N SER A 269 -25.63 -18.97 14.20
CA SER A 269 -26.20 -17.74 14.71
C SER A 269 -27.06 -18.08 15.93
N GLU A 270 -26.93 -17.32 17.02
CA GLU A 270 -27.75 -17.46 18.24
C GLU A 270 -29.21 -17.01 18.03
N THR A 271 -29.76 -17.23 16.84
CA THR A 271 -31.12 -16.82 16.44
C THR A 271 -32.19 -17.90 16.64
N ASN A 272 -31.82 -19.09 17.12
CA ASN A 272 -32.76 -20.18 17.43
C ASN A 272 -32.79 -20.54 18.92
N LYS A 273 -32.73 -19.55 19.84
CA LYS A 273 -32.93 -19.77 21.29
C LYS A 273 -34.19 -19.08 21.83
N SER A 274 -35.25 -18.94 21.03
CA SER A 274 -36.53 -18.40 21.52
C SER A 274 -37.77 -19.10 20.95
N GLN A 275 -37.70 -20.40 20.69
CA GLN A 275 -38.88 -21.25 20.51
C GLN A 275 -38.59 -22.62 21.12
N ASP A 276 -38.73 -22.71 22.44
CA ASP A 276 -39.16 -23.90 23.20
C ASP A 276 -39.66 -23.44 24.58
#